data_AF-A0A455TZV7-F1
#
_entry.id   AF-A0A455TZV7-F1
#
_cell.length_a   1.000
_cell.length_b   1.000
_cell.length_c   1.000
_cell.angle_alpha   90.00
_cell.angle_beta   90.00
_cell.angle_gamma   90.00
#
_symmetry.space_group_name_H-M   'P 1'
#
loop_
_entity.id
_entity.type
_entity.pdbx_description
1 polymer ?
#
loop_
_entity_poly.entity_id
_entity_poly.type
_entity_poly.pdbx_seq_one_letter_code
_entity_poly.pdbx_strand_id
1 'polypeptide(L)'
;MQSPAFLDGRLCALLALRDVSAEAWLDEVCQSLGVEQPRDPASAERLLGWRRQTLEALSASDLDYMPLLPDELFSLGEQAQGLKEWTLGFIEVVDEVADNELRERWSQALREALSDLEGLGRIDTDIDDSPENENDLFALTEHARMAAMLLYTEQHPGMPQVEQTDAPVH
;
A
#
# COMPACT_ATOMS: atom_id res chain seq x y z
N MET A 1 11.02 10.61 12.08
CA MET A 1 10.68 10.85 10.66
C MET A 1 10.24 9.51 10.13
N GLN A 2 9.02 9.41 9.58
CA GLN A 2 8.49 8.16 9.06
C GLN A 2 9.21 7.75 7.77
N SER A 3 9.33 6.45 7.52
CA SER A 3 9.97 5.95 6.30
C SER A 3 9.06 6.11 5.07
N PRO A 4 9.62 6.12 3.84
CA PRO A 4 8.83 6.12 2.62
C PRO A 4 7.87 4.93 2.53
N ALA A 5 8.29 3.74 2.97
CA ALA A 5 7.47 2.54 2.96
C ALA A 5 6.24 2.69 3.88
N PHE A 6 6.45 3.21 5.10
CA PHE A 6 5.35 3.50 6.02
C PHE A 6 4.33 4.48 5.42
N LEU A 7 4.81 5.56 4.81
CA LEU A 7 3.95 6.55 4.16
C LEU A 7 3.21 5.97 2.93
N ASP A 8 3.83 5.04 2.20
CA ASP A 8 3.17 4.31 1.10
C ASP A 8 2.02 3.46 1.60
N GLY A 9 2.23 2.71 2.69
CA GLY A 9 1.18 1.92 3.32
C GLY A 9 0.00 2.79 3.73
N ARG A 10 0.27 3.95 4.37
CA ARG A 10 -0.77 4.93 4.70
C ARG A 10 -1.49 5.42 3.45
N LEU A 11 -0.76 5.83 2.41
CA LEU A 11 -1.33 6.31 1.15
C LEU A 11 -2.28 5.29 0.52
N CYS A 12 -1.88 4.03 0.47
CA CYS A 12 -2.67 2.97 -0.15
C CYS A 12 -3.99 2.74 0.59
N ALA A 13 -3.95 2.64 1.92
CA ALA A 13 -5.15 2.51 2.73
C ALA A 13 -6.03 3.77 2.67
N LEU A 14 -5.43 4.97 2.62
CA LEU A 14 -6.16 6.23 2.48
C LEU A 14 -6.89 6.29 1.14
N LEU A 15 -6.24 5.94 0.04
CA LEU A 15 -6.86 5.90 -1.29
C LEU A 15 -7.96 4.83 -1.38
N ALA A 16 -7.85 3.73 -0.63
CA ALA A 16 -8.88 2.71 -0.58
C ALA A 16 -10.10 3.12 0.28
N LEU A 17 -9.88 3.77 1.42
CA LEU A 17 -10.93 4.02 2.42
C LEU A 17 -11.48 5.45 2.40
N ARG A 18 -10.79 6.39 1.74
CA ARG A 18 -11.17 7.80 1.64
C ARG A 18 -10.89 8.33 0.24
N ASP A 19 -11.63 9.36 -0.16
CA ASP A 19 -11.28 10.17 -1.33
C ASP A 19 -10.24 11.23 -0.93
N VAL A 20 -9.02 10.79 -0.59
CA VAL A 20 -7.95 11.70 -0.15
C VAL A 20 -7.53 12.59 -1.31
N SER A 21 -7.74 13.90 -1.20
CA SER A 21 -7.33 14.87 -2.23
C SER A 21 -5.81 14.97 -2.35
N ALA A 22 -5.33 15.56 -3.46
CA ALA A 22 -3.91 15.84 -3.68
C ALA A 22 -3.33 16.74 -2.58
N GLU A 23 -4.08 17.76 -2.19
CA GLU A 23 -3.74 18.72 -1.15
C GLU A 23 -3.69 18.04 0.22
N ALA A 24 -4.71 17.25 0.57
CA ALA A 24 -4.74 16.52 1.84
C ALA A 24 -3.57 15.53 1.96
N TRP A 25 -3.20 14.86 0.87
CA TRP A 25 -2.03 13.99 0.86
C TRP A 25 -0.72 14.77 1.06
N LEU A 26 -0.58 15.94 0.42
CA LEU A 26 0.61 16.75 0.58
C LEU A 26 0.76 17.24 2.04
N ASP A 27 -0.35 17.63 2.66
CA ASP A 27 -0.41 18.04 4.06
C ASP A 27 -0.07 16.89 5.01
N GLU A 28 -0.59 15.68 4.76
CA GLU A 28 -0.30 14.45 5.52
C GLU A 28 1.21 14.14 5.52
N VAL A 29 1.84 14.14 4.35
CA VAL A 29 3.27 13.86 4.19
C VAL A 29 4.10 14.94 4.89
N CYS A 30 3.75 16.22 4.71
CA CYS A 30 4.46 17.33 5.35
C CYS A 30 4.40 17.22 6.88
N GLN A 31 3.23 16.92 7.44
CA GLN A 31 3.06 16.69 8.88
C GLN A 31 3.92 15.52 9.38
N SER A 32 3.93 14.41 8.66
CA SER A 32 4.73 13.23 9.01
C SER A 32 6.25 13.45 8.93
N LEU A 33 6.68 14.35 8.04
CA LEU A 33 8.08 14.78 7.92
C LEU A 33 8.44 15.92 8.89
N GLY A 34 7.47 16.52 9.58
CA GLY A 34 7.67 17.65 10.49
C GLY A 34 8.03 18.94 9.77
N VAL A 35 7.52 19.14 8.55
CA VAL A 35 7.72 20.35 7.73
C VAL A 35 6.40 21.04 7.46
N GLU A 36 6.41 22.36 7.32
CA GLU A 36 5.19 23.13 7.01
C GLU A 36 4.77 22.99 5.54
N GLN A 37 5.74 22.76 4.64
CA GLN A 37 5.51 22.65 3.20
C GLN A 37 6.70 21.94 2.52
N PRO A 38 6.53 21.48 1.27
CA PRO A 38 7.63 20.96 0.48
C PRO A 38 8.74 22.00 0.28
N ARG A 39 9.98 21.52 0.14
CA ARG A 39 11.16 22.37 -0.04
C ARG A 39 11.07 23.27 -1.27
N ASP A 40 10.55 22.74 -2.37
CA ASP A 40 10.41 23.42 -3.66
C ASP A 40 9.27 22.79 -4.49
N PRO A 41 8.82 23.45 -5.58
CA PRO A 41 7.76 22.91 -6.43
C PRO A 41 8.06 21.53 -7.01
N ALA A 42 9.32 21.21 -7.31
CA ALA A 42 9.66 19.89 -7.85
C ALA A 42 9.55 18.79 -6.79
N SER A 43 9.83 19.08 -5.52
CA SER A 43 9.52 18.15 -4.42
C SER A 43 8.02 17.94 -4.26
N ALA A 44 7.21 19.00 -4.34
CA ALA A 44 5.76 18.89 -4.28
C ALA A 44 5.22 18.00 -5.42
N GLU A 45 5.64 18.26 -6.66
CA GLU A 45 5.24 17.46 -7.83
C GLU A 45 5.59 15.98 -7.71
N ARG A 46 6.70 15.62 -7.05
CA ARG A 46 7.05 14.21 -6.80
C ARG A 46 6.07 13.54 -5.85
N LEU A 47 5.71 14.21 -4.75
CA LEU A 47 4.76 13.67 -3.76
C LEU A 47 3.35 13.55 -4.33
N LEU A 48 2.93 14.53 -5.13
CA LEU A 48 1.65 14.49 -5.85
C LEU A 48 1.65 13.42 -6.94
N GLY A 49 2.77 13.28 -7.66
CA GLY A 49 2.99 12.24 -8.67
C GLY A 49 2.90 10.84 -8.06
N TRP A 50 3.47 10.64 -6.88
CA TRP A 50 3.38 9.38 -6.13
C TRP A 50 1.92 9.01 -5.83
N ARG A 51 1.11 9.91 -5.25
CA ARG A 51 -0.33 9.68 -5.05
C ARG A 51 -1.04 9.28 -6.34
N ARG A 52 -0.77 9.99 -7.44
CA ARG A 52 -1.42 9.71 -8.74
C ARG A 52 -1.05 8.32 -9.25
N GLN A 53 0.24 7.95 -9.19
CA GLN A 53 0.72 6.64 -9.64
C GLN A 53 0.16 5.50 -8.80
N THR A 54 0.14 5.65 -7.47
CA THR A 54 -0.43 4.66 -6.56
C THR A 54 -1.92 4.46 -6.83
N LEU A 55 -2.68 5.55 -7.03
CA LEU A 55 -4.10 5.45 -7.37
C LEU A 55 -4.32 4.77 -8.72
N GLU A 56 -3.54 5.16 -9.74
CA GLU A 56 -3.61 4.55 -11.06
C GLU A 56 -3.41 3.04 -10.98
N ALA A 57 -2.34 2.59 -10.33
CA ALA A 57 -2.01 1.17 -10.17
C ALA A 57 -3.03 0.39 -9.32
N LEU A 58 -3.53 0.95 -8.22
CA LEU A 58 -4.58 0.30 -7.40
C LEU A 58 -5.90 0.13 -8.18
N SER A 59 -6.19 1.05 -9.09
CA SER A 59 -7.40 1.03 -9.92
C SER A 59 -7.25 0.25 -11.24
N ALA A 60 -6.04 -0.14 -11.59
CA ALA A 60 -5.75 -0.76 -12.87
C ALA A 60 -6.27 -2.21 -12.94
N SER A 61 -6.62 -2.64 -14.16
CA SER A 61 -7.16 -3.99 -14.42
C SER A 61 -6.09 -5.08 -14.51
N ASP A 62 -4.85 -4.71 -14.75
CA ASP A 62 -3.70 -5.60 -14.91
C ASP A 62 -3.05 -6.01 -13.58
N LEU A 63 -3.59 -5.57 -12.44
CA LEU A 63 -3.12 -5.92 -11.11
C LEU A 63 -1.62 -5.60 -10.94
N ASP A 64 -1.20 -4.40 -11.34
CA ASP A 64 0.20 -3.98 -11.41
C ASP A 64 0.70 -3.21 -10.18
N TYR A 65 -0.19 -2.90 -9.23
CA TYR A 65 0.18 -2.25 -7.97
C TYR A 65 1.30 -3.01 -7.26
N MET A 66 2.32 -2.27 -6.82
CA MET A 66 3.45 -2.74 -6.00
C MET A 66 3.68 -1.79 -4.83
N PRO A 67 3.83 -2.29 -3.59
CA PRO A 67 4.28 -1.50 -2.45
C PRO A 67 5.64 -0.84 -2.70
N LEU A 68 5.82 0.39 -2.23
CA LEU A 68 7.11 1.07 -2.25
C LEU A 68 8.03 0.50 -1.16
N LEU A 69 8.94 -0.39 -1.56
CA LEU A 69 9.89 -1.07 -0.67
C LEU A 69 11.34 -0.77 -1.08
N PRO A 70 12.32 -1.01 -0.17
CA PRO A 70 13.73 -1.06 -0.55
C PRO A 70 13.96 -2.06 -1.68
N ASP A 71 14.79 -1.70 -2.66
CA ASP A 71 15.10 -2.56 -3.80
C ASP A 71 16.20 -3.59 -3.48
N GLU A 72 16.57 -4.41 -4.47
CA GLU A 72 17.59 -5.46 -4.34
C GLU A 72 19.00 -4.93 -4.02
N LEU A 73 19.23 -3.61 -3.97
CA LEU A 73 20.49 -3.03 -3.52
C LEU A 73 20.63 -3.03 -1.99
N PHE A 74 19.53 -3.27 -1.28
CA PHE A 74 19.46 -3.39 0.18
C PHE A 74 19.50 -4.86 0.62
N SER A 75 19.97 -5.10 1.84
CA SER A 75 19.93 -6.45 2.44
C SER A 75 18.52 -6.98 2.59
N LEU A 76 18.36 -8.30 2.68
CA LEU A 76 17.03 -8.90 2.81
C LEU A 76 16.33 -8.45 4.10
N GLY A 77 17.08 -8.25 5.18
CA GLY A 77 16.55 -7.70 6.43
C GLY A 77 16.06 -6.25 6.30
N GLU A 78 16.72 -5.42 5.49
CA GLU A 78 16.25 -4.06 5.19
C GLU A 78 14.98 -4.07 4.33
N GLN A 79 14.87 -4.99 3.36
CA GLN A 79 13.65 -5.18 2.57
C GLN A 79 12.49 -5.66 3.46
N ALA A 80 12.73 -6.62 4.35
CA ALA A 80 11.75 -7.09 5.33
C ALA A 80 11.31 -5.98 6.30
N GLN A 81 12.25 -5.14 6.73
CA GLN A 81 11.95 -3.95 7.52
C GLN A 81 11.06 -2.96 6.76
N GLY A 82 11.33 -2.73 5.47
CA GLY A 82 10.48 -1.93 4.61
C GLY A 82 9.05 -2.49 4.50
N LEU A 83 8.91 -3.80 4.30
CA LEU A 83 7.60 -4.45 4.21
C LEU A 83 6.83 -4.33 5.54
N LYS A 84 7.51 -4.56 6.67
CA LYS A 84 6.95 -4.36 8.00
C LYS A 84 6.45 -2.93 8.20
N GLU A 85 7.26 -1.94 7.84
CA GLU A 85 6.89 -0.52 7.95
C GLU A 85 5.70 -0.16 7.06
N TRP A 86 5.68 -0.65 5.82
CA TRP A 86 4.55 -0.51 4.92
C TRP A 86 3.27 -1.05 5.55
N THR A 87 3.32 -2.26 6.10
CA THR A 87 2.16 -2.88 6.76
C THR A 87 1.69 -2.10 7.98
N LEU A 88 2.62 -1.57 8.78
CA LEU A 88 2.26 -0.72 9.92
C LEU A 88 1.52 0.54 9.48
N GLY A 89 2.00 1.23 8.45
CA GLY A 89 1.33 2.42 7.91
C GLY A 89 -0.05 2.10 7.32
N PHE A 90 -0.17 0.98 6.62
CA PHE A 90 -1.44 0.53 6.06
C PHE A 90 -2.48 0.22 7.15
N ILE A 91 -2.09 -0.58 8.16
CA ILE A 91 -2.98 -0.95 9.26
C ILE A 91 -3.35 0.25 10.13
N GLU A 92 -2.43 1.20 10.35
CA GLU A 92 -2.72 2.43 11.11
C GLU A 92 -3.90 3.19 10.51
N VAL A 93 -3.94 3.36 9.18
CA VAL A 93 -5.08 3.99 8.51
C VAL A 93 -6.33 3.12 8.55
N VAL A 94 -6.21 1.81 8.37
CA VAL A 94 -7.36 0.89 8.50
C VAL A 94 -8.01 1.01 9.89
N ASP A 95 -7.21 1.12 10.95
CA ASP A 95 -7.68 1.32 12.33
C ASP A 95 -8.25 2.73 12.57
N GLU A 96 -7.65 3.77 11.98
CA GLU A 96 -8.13 5.15 12.07
C GLU A 96 -9.47 5.38 11.35
N VAL A 97 -9.69 4.69 10.23
CA VAL A 97 -10.80 4.98 9.32
C VAL A 97 -11.94 3.97 9.44
N ALA A 98 -11.65 2.68 9.58
CA ALA A 98 -12.66 1.64 9.53
C ALA A 98 -13.20 1.27 10.92
N ASP A 99 -14.39 1.79 11.21
CA ASP A 99 -15.18 1.37 12.36
C ASP A 99 -15.74 -0.06 12.20
N ASN A 100 -16.34 -0.58 13.27
CA ASN A 100 -16.88 -1.93 13.29
C ASN A 100 -17.96 -2.14 12.21
N GLU A 101 -18.79 -1.14 11.92
CA GLU A 101 -19.85 -1.23 10.90
C GLU A 101 -19.27 -1.32 9.48
N LEU A 102 -18.17 -0.62 9.21
CA LEU A 102 -17.44 -0.77 7.95
C LEU A 102 -16.79 -2.15 7.84
N ARG A 103 -16.09 -2.59 8.89
CA ARG A 103 -15.43 -3.91 8.91
C ARG A 103 -16.40 -5.07 8.72
N GLU A 104 -17.61 -4.98 9.27
CA GLU A 104 -18.66 -6.00 9.12
C GLU A 104 -19.15 -6.15 7.66
N ARG A 105 -19.01 -5.10 6.84
CA ARG A 105 -19.40 -5.12 5.42
C ARG A 105 -18.35 -5.76 4.52
N TRP A 106 -17.10 -5.90 4.98
CA TRP A 106 -16.03 -6.52 4.22
C TRP A 106 -16.23 -8.02 4.07
N SER A 107 -15.76 -8.54 2.94
CA SER A 107 -15.73 -9.98 2.71
C SER A 107 -14.91 -10.69 3.78
N GLN A 108 -15.18 -11.99 3.95
CA GLN A 108 -14.36 -12.82 4.83
C GLN A 108 -12.89 -12.83 4.38
N ALA A 109 -12.65 -12.88 3.08
CA ALA A 109 -11.31 -12.90 2.51
C ALA A 109 -10.53 -11.62 2.86
N LEU A 110 -11.16 -10.44 2.76
CA LEU A 110 -10.51 -9.19 3.13
C LEU A 110 -10.22 -9.13 4.63
N ARG A 111 -11.15 -9.57 5.48
CA ARG A 111 -10.92 -9.61 6.94
C ARG A 111 -9.79 -10.56 7.33
N GLU A 112 -9.69 -11.72 6.69
CA GLU A 112 -8.59 -12.67 6.89
C GLU A 112 -7.26 -12.07 6.42
N ALA A 113 -7.22 -11.48 5.21
CA ALA A 113 -6.01 -10.85 4.68
C ALA A 113 -5.50 -9.72 5.59
N LEU A 114 -6.39 -8.87 6.12
CA LEU A 114 -6.04 -7.81 7.06
C LEU A 114 -5.52 -8.36 8.40
N SER A 115 -6.14 -9.44 8.92
CA SER A 115 -5.66 -10.12 10.13
C SER A 115 -4.25 -10.69 9.95
N ASP A 116 -3.96 -11.26 8.78
CA ASP A 116 -2.62 -11.77 8.45
C ASP A 116 -1.60 -10.62 8.35
N LEU A 117 -2.00 -9.47 7.82
CA LEU A 117 -1.17 -8.26 7.80
C LEU A 117 -0.85 -7.75 9.21
N GLU A 118 -1.78 -7.82 10.16
CA GLU A 118 -1.43 -7.49 11.55
C GLU A 118 -0.31 -8.41 12.09
N GLY A 119 -0.30 -9.69 11.67
CA GLY A 119 0.80 -10.62 11.96
C GLY A 119 2.11 -10.19 11.32
N LEU A 120 2.04 -9.79 10.04
CA LEU A 120 3.19 -9.30 9.26
C LEU A 120 3.84 -8.06 9.89
N GLY A 121 3.05 -7.14 10.45
CA GLY A 121 3.58 -5.97 11.18
C GLY A 121 4.41 -6.31 12.42
N ARG A 122 4.43 -7.58 12.85
CA ARG A 122 5.13 -8.07 14.05
C ARG A 122 6.30 -9.02 13.74
N ILE A 123 6.64 -9.23 12.47
CA ILE A 123 7.76 -10.11 12.08
C ILE A 123 9.10 -9.61 12.62
N ASP A 124 10.01 -10.56 12.82
CA ASP A 124 11.44 -10.28 12.96
C ASP A 124 12.02 -10.02 11.57
N THR A 125 12.86 -8.99 11.48
CA THR A 125 13.46 -8.52 10.23
C THR A 125 14.98 -8.69 10.24
N ASP A 126 15.56 -9.17 11.35
CA ASP A 126 16.95 -9.59 11.41
C ASP A 126 17.09 -11.02 10.85
N ILE A 127 17.00 -11.11 9.52
CA ILE A 127 17.06 -12.36 8.75
C ILE A 127 18.33 -12.42 7.91
N ASP A 128 18.84 -13.64 7.70
CA ASP A 128 20.00 -13.87 6.85
C ASP A 128 19.63 -13.89 5.36
N ASP A 129 20.58 -13.52 4.51
CA ASP A 129 20.42 -13.60 3.05
C ASP A 129 20.46 -15.07 2.62
N SER A 130 19.29 -15.71 2.57
CA SER A 130 19.11 -17.09 2.16
C SER A 130 18.00 -17.22 1.11
N PRO A 131 18.08 -18.17 0.17
CA PRO A 131 17.02 -18.38 -0.82
C PRO A 131 15.67 -18.72 -0.20
N GLU A 132 15.63 -19.31 1.00
CA GLU A 132 14.39 -19.61 1.72
C GLU A 132 13.73 -18.30 2.20
N ASN A 133 14.49 -17.44 2.88
CA ASN A 133 13.99 -16.16 3.35
C ASN A 133 13.61 -15.21 2.19
N GLU A 134 14.33 -15.25 1.06
CA GLU A 134 13.98 -14.48 -0.14
C GLU A 134 12.59 -14.88 -0.69
N ASN A 135 12.34 -16.19 -0.76
CA ASN A 135 11.04 -16.71 -1.20
C ASN A 135 9.92 -16.36 -0.20
N ASP A 136 10.19 -16.46 1.10
CA ASP A 136 9.23 -16.08 2.14
C ASP A 136 8.90 -14.59 2.07
N LEU A 137 9.91 -13.72 1.94
CA LEU A 137 9.69 -12.28 1.83
C LEU A 137 8.91 -11.92 0.57
N PHE A 138 9.21 -12.58 -0.55
CA PHE A 138 8.44 -12.42 -1.78
C PHE A 138 6.96 -12.78 -1.58
N ALA A 139 6.68 -13.93 -0.93
CA ALA A 139 5.31 -14.36 -0.65
C ALA A 139 4.57 -13.39 0.29
N LEU A 140 5.24 -12.88 1.32
CA LEU A 140 4.68 -11.87 2.23
C LEU A 140 4.40 -10.54 1.52
N THR A 141 5.29 -10.14 0.62
CA THR A 141 5.11 -8.93 -0.21
C THR A 141 3.90 -9.08 -1.13
N GLU A 142 3.73 -10.25 -1.76
CA GLU A 142 2.57 -10.54 -2.62
C GLU A 142 1.27 -10.55 -1.81
N HIS A 143 1.29 -11.08 -0.59
CA HIS A 143 0.12 -11.04 0.30
C HIS A 143 -0.30 -9.60 0.64
N ALA A 144 0.67 -8.74 1.00
CA ALA A 144 0.43 -7.31 1.25
C ALA A 144 -0.14 -6.59 0.03
N ARG A 145 0.42 -6.88 -1.14
CA ARG A 145 -0.02 -6.34 -2.43
C ARG A 145 -1.46 -6.72 -2.75
N MET A 146 -1.80 -8.01 -2.62
CA MET A 146 -3.14 -8.52 -2.88
C MET A 146 -4.16 -7.99 -1.88
N ALA A 147 -3.80 -7.87 -0.60
CA ALA A 147 -4.66 -7.30 0.43
C ALA A 147 -5.00 -5.82 0.15
N ALA A 148 -4.01 -5.03 -0.30
CA ALA A 148 -4.21 -3.64 -0.68
C ALA A 148 -5.19 -3.50 -1.86
N MET A 149 -4.97 -4.27 -2.93
CA MET A 149 -5.85 -4.26 -4.11
C MET A 149 -7.26 -4.75 -3.78
N LEU A 150 -7.39 -5.77 -2.92
CA LEU A 150 -8.68 -6.28 -2.47
C LEU A 150 -9.44 -5.23 -1.66
N LEU A 151 -8.77 -4.55 -0.71
CA LEU A 151 -9.36 -3.45 0.04
C LEU A 151 -9.86 -2.35 -0.91
N TYR A 152 -9.01 -1.91 -1.83
CA TYR A 152 -9.38 -0.88 -2.81
C TYR A 152 -10.61 -1.30 -3.63
N THR A 153 -10.61 -2.52 -4.16
CA THR A 153 -11.70 -3.05 -5.00
C THR A 153 -13.03 -3.14 -4.24
N GLU A 154 -13.03 -3.64 -3.00
CA GLU A 154 -14.25 -3.74 -2.20
C GLU A 154 -14.84 -2.37 -1.83
N GLN A 155 -13.99 -1.35 -1.69
CA GLN A 155 -14.42 0.01 -1.38
C GLN A 155 -14.81 0.84 -2.61
N HIS A 156 -14.48 0.37 -3.82
CA HIS A 156 -14.81 1.03 -5.08
C HIS A 156 -15.67 0.13 -6.01
N PRO A 157 -16.86 -0.32 -5.55
CA PRO A 157 -17.72 -1.19 -6.34
C PRO A 157 -18.24 -0.45 -7.58
N GLY A 158 -17.99 -1.00 -8.77
CA GLY A 158 -18.43 -0.42 -10.05
C GLY A 158 -17.32 0.16 -10.94
N MET A 159 -16.05 0.05 -10.53
CA MET A 159 -14.89 0.11 -11.42
C MET A 159 -14.38 -1.32 -11.70
N PRO A 160 -15.12 -2.15 -12.46
CA PRO A 160 -14.73 -3.53 -12.66
C PRO A 160 -13.45 -3.62 -13.51
N GLN A 161 -12.52 -4.46 -13.06
CA GLN A 161 -11.33 -4.94 -13.79
C GLN A 161 -11.75 -5.85 -14.97
N VAL A 162 -12.62 -5.38 -15.86
CA VAL A 162 -12.99 -6.17 -17.03
C VAL A 162 -11.86 -5.97 -18.04
N GLU A 163 -11.06 -7.03 -18.21
CA GLU A 163 -10.27 -7.25 -19.42
C GLU A 163 -11.07 -6.76 -20.62
N GLN A 164 -10.57 -5.73 -21.31
CA GLN A 164 -10.94 -5.58 -22.71
C GLN A 164 -10.30 -6.75 -23.44
N THR A 165 -10.96 -7.92 -23.39
CA THR A 165 -10.61 -9.04 -24.25
C THR A 165 -10.80 -8.54 -25.67
N ASP A 166 -9.67 -8.38 -26.35
CA ASP A 166 -9.56 -7.96 -27.74
C ASP A 166 -10.56 -8.76 -28.58
N ALA A 167 -11.63 -8.10 -29.04
CA ALA A 167 -12.62 -8.74 -29.87
C ALA A 167 -11.99 -8.98 -31.25
N PRO A 168 -12.08 -10.20 -31.82
CA PRO A 168 -11.44 -10.47 -33.09
C PRO A 168 -12.10 -9.62 -34.19
N VAL A 169 -11.27 -8.83 -34.87
CA VAL A 169 -11.66 -8.09 -36.07
C VAL A 169 -12.05 -9.10 -37.14
N HIS A 170 -13.31 -9.04 -37.56
CA HIS A 170 -13.88 -9.91 -38.59
C HIS A 170 -13.81 -9.27 -39.97
#